data_AF-A0A842MMQ0-F1
#
_entry.id   AF-A0A842MMQ0-F1
#
_cell.length_a   1.000
_cell.length_b   1.000
_cell.length_c   1.000
_cell.angle_alpha   90.00
_cell.angle_beta   90.00
_cell.angle_gamma   90.00
#
_symmetry.space_group_name_H-M   'P 1'
#
loop_
_entity.id
_entity.type
_entity.pdbx_description
1 polymer ?
#
loop_
_entity_poly.entity_id
_entity_poly.type
_entity_poly.pdbx_seq_one_letter_code
_entity_poly.pdbx_strand_id
1 'polypeptide(L)'
;MKPEMLDYLFVCFVIVVSFTPLLPFRGWQGYGPAGEFYYTGDVIQLRYNDPTFGNDKPHVFVSDAGRPVSLIEFSDHNSYVDDLNIYANFTVKTRLEEGVLKAFYASPGVSFVKIVEPGESHVAVTYVFSHNVTFLLTLWRWYFMSVGPFTMPVTRKLEPSSSINFSVAESGRIYSAQLLLEPLPENVTVSGVHDGLNKISLSFKAEKVTVKVKLVSSHSSSVFFAVDVRESKILYPVIAVAASSVYLWLKRALKGRCCCE
;
A
#
# COMPACT_ATOMS: atom_id res chain seq x y z
N MET A 1 28.78 30.71 21.48
CA MET A 1 27.37 30.45 21.81
C MET A 1 27.28 29.99 23.26
N LYS A 2 26.37 30.53 24.08
CA LYS A 2 26.24 30.06 25.48
C LYS A 2 25.73 28.61 25.49
N PRO A 3 26.22 27.72 26.37
CA PRO A 3 25.82 26.31 26.39
C PRO A 3 24.30 26.12 26.57
N GLU A 4 23.65 27.02 27.30
CA GLU A 4 22.19 27.02 27.49
C GLU A 4 21.42 27.24 26.18
N MET A 5 21.97 28.03 25.26
CA MET A 5 21.35 28.28 23.96
C MET A 5 21.38 27.04 23.06
N LEU A 6 22.43 26.20 23.17
CA LEU A 6 22.52 24.94 22.44
C LEU A 6 21.45 23.95 22.90
N ASP A 7 21.14 23.93 24.21
CA ASP A 7 20.11 23.04 24.77
C ASP A 7 18.71 23.40 24.31
N TYR A 8 18.40 24.70 24.29
CA TYR A 8 17.12 25.17 23.79
C TYR A 8 16.97 24.88 22.30
N LEU A 9 18.02 25.07 21.50
CA LEU A 9 18.01 24.72 20.09
C LEU A 9 17.81 23.21 19.86
N PHE A 10 18.46 22.36 20.66
CA PHE A 10 18.28 20.92 20.60
C PHE A 10 16.86 20.50 20.97
N VAL A 11 16.29 21.05 22.05
CA VAL A 11 14.90 20.79 22.45
C VAL A 11 13.92 21.25 21.37
N CYS A 12 14.09 22.47 20.85
CA CYS A 12 13.26 22.96 19.75
C CYS A 12 13.36 22.06 18.53
N PHE A 13 14.57 21.59 18.18
CA PHE A 13 14.76 20.65 17.08
C PHE A 13 14.03 19.32 17.32
N VAL A 14 14.17 18.71 18.50
CA VAL A 14 13.47 17.45 18.84
C VAL A 14 11.96 17.63 18.75
N ILE A 15 11.43 18.74 19.27
CA ILE A 15 10.00 19.06 19.18
C ILE A 15 9.60 19.22 17.71
N VAL A 16 10.28 20.07 16.92
CA VAL A 16 9.94 20.28 15.50
C VAL A 16 9.99 18.98 14.69
N VAL A 17 11.03 18.16 14.87
CA VAL A 17 11.14 16.86 14.19
C VAL A 17 10.04 15.90 14.62
N SER A 18 9.55 15.98 15.87
CA SER A 18 8.44 15.13 16.32
C SER A 18 7.11 15.42 15.62
N PHE A 19 6.95 16.59 14.99
CA PHE A 19 5.79 16.91 14.14
C PHE A 19 5.93 16.35 12.71
N THR A 20 7.05 15.71 12.35
CA THR A 20 7.20 15.10 11.01
C THR A 20 6.08 14.11 10.62
N PRO A 21 5.50 13.29 11.53
CA PRO A 21 4.37 12.43 11.19
C PRO A 21 3.08 13.19 10.88
N LEU A 22 3.01 14.48 11.20
CA LEU A 22 1.88 15.37 10.91
C LEU A 22 2.05 16.13 9.59
N LEU A 23 3.21 16.03 8.94
CA LEU A 23 3.43 16.66 7.65
C LEU A 23 2.57 15.94 6.59
N PRO A 24 1.66 16.65 5.90
CA PRO A 24 0.74 16.05 4.93
C PRO A 24 1.49 15.82 3.61
N PHE A 25 2.32 14.80 3.58
CA PHE A 25 2.87 14.27 2.35
C PHE A 25 1.78 13.48 1.64
N ARG A 26 0.83 14.19 1.00
CA ARG A 26 -0.25 13.59 0.21
C ARG A 26 0.10 13.58 -1.27
N GLY A 27 -0.37 12.55 -1.96
CA GLY A 27 -0.21 12.42 -3.40
C GLY A 27 0.96 11.53 -3.79
N TRP A 28 1.28 11.58 -5.09
CA TRP A 28 2.39 10.84 -5.66
C TRP A 28 3.74 11.48 -5.33
N GLN A 29 4.70 10.63 -5.01
CA GLN A 29 6.09 10.93 -4.69
C GLN A 29 7.00 9.95 -5.43
N GLY A 30 8.24 10.36 -5.66
CA GLY A 30 9.23 9.55 -6.40
C GLY A 30 9.73 10.27 -7.65
N TYR A 31 10.94 9.91 -8.08
CA TYR A 31 11.56 10.43 -9.30
C TYR A 31 12.57 9.42 -9.85
N GLY A 32 12.68 9.36 -11.18
CA GLY A 32 13.92 9.00 -11.84
C GLY A 32 13.93 7.70 -12.66
N PRO A 33 15.00 7.50 -13.46
CA PRO A 33 15.11 6.48 -14.52
C PRO A 33 15.24 5.02 -14.03
N ALA A 34 15.09 4.82 -12.73
CA ALA A 34 15.11 3.54 -12.02
C ALA A 34 13.83 3.39 -11.14
N GLY A 35 12.82 4.22 -11.42
CA GLY A 35 11.99 4.91 -10.44
C GLY A 35 10.82 4.15 -9.82
N GLU A 36 10.85 4.08 -8.50
CA GLU A 36 9.70 3.71 -7.69
C GLU A 36 8.79 4.93 -7.47
N PHE A 37 7.50 4.75 -7.74
CA PHE A 37 6.46 5.73 -7.45
C PHE A 37 5.70 5.30 -6.20
N TYR A 38 5.52 6.25 -5.28
CA TYR A 38 4.77 6.05 -4.05
C TYR A 38 3.62 7.03 -4.00
N TYR A 39 2.41 6.53 -3.78
CA TYR A 39 1.27 7.38 -3.45
C TYR A 39 0.97 7.30 -1.96
N THR A 40 0.80 8.45 -1.32
CA THR A 40 0.34 8.53 0.06
C THR A 40 -1.02 9.21 0.11
N GLY A 41 -2.06 8.43 0.43
CA GLY A 41 -3.39 8.93 0.78
C GLY A 41 -3.65 8.85 2.29
N ASP A 42 -4.87 9.17 2.70
CA ASP A 42 -5.26 9.11 4.12
C ASP A 42 -5.41 7.67 4.63
N VAL A 43 -6.02 6.81 3.81
CA VAL A 43 -6.31 5.41 4.16
C VAL A 43 -5.49 4.46 3.30
N ILE A 44 -5.25 4.79 2.03
CA ILE A 44 -4.57 3.92 1.07
C ILE A 44 -3.21 4.50 0.72
N GLN A 45 -2.21 3.63 0.66
CA GLN A 45 -0.91 3.90 0.08
C GLN A 45 -0.69 2.98 -1.13
N LEU A 46 0.04 3.47 -2.12
CA LEU A 46 0.45 2.67 -3.27
C LEU A 46 1.95 2.71 -3.42
N ARG A 47 2.49 1.60 -3.89
CA ARG A 47 3.86 1.50 -4.37
C ARG A 47 3.83 0.91 -5.76
N TYR A 48 4.54 1.52 -6.68
CA TYR A 48 4.69 1.05 -8.05
C TYR A 48 6.18 1.07 -8.38
N ASN A 49 6.80 -0.08 -8.61
CA ASN A 49 8.22 -0.12 -8.97
C ASN A 49 8.44 0.01 -10.47
N ASP A 50 9.60 0.51 -10.85
CA ASP A 50 10.05 0.53 -12.22
C ASP A 50 10.27 -0.90 -12.77
N PRO A 51 9.89 -1.12 -14.04
CA PRO A 51 10.10 -2.38 -14.73
C PRO A 51 11.51 -2.96 -14.73
N THR A 52 12.55 -2.12 -14.67
CA THR A 52 13.94 -2.60 -14.70
C THR A 52 14.36 -3.27 -13.38
N PHE A 53 13.54 -3.22 -12.33
CA PHE A 53 13.85 -3.75 -11.00
C PHE A 53 13.04 -4.99 -10.61
N GLY A 54 12.32 -5.61 -11.55
CA GLY A 54 11.74 -6.94 -11.36
C GLY A 54 10.50 -6.99 -10.45
N ASN A 55 9.95 -5.83 -10.05
CA ASN A 55 8.81 -5.72 -9.13
C ASN A 55 7.68 -4.82 -9.69
N ASP A 56 7.39 -4.99 -10.97
CA ASP A 56 6.65 -4.14 -11.94
C ASP A 56 5.14 -3.98 -11.67
N LYS A 57 4.76 -3.59 -10.45
CA LYS A 57 3.41 -3.85 -9.96
C LYS A 57 2.91 -2.75 -9.05
N PRO A 58 1.68 -2.24 -9.23
CA PRO A 58 1.03 -1.53 -8.15
C PRO A 58 0.77 -2.53 -7.01
N HIS A 59 1.31 -2.20 -5.85
CA HIS A 59 1.05 -2.86 -4.58
C HIS A 59 0.25 -1.90 -3.71
N VAL A 60 -0.94 -2.35 -3.28
CA VAL A 60 -1.88 -1.57 -2.48
C VAL A 60 -1.67 -1.86 -1.00
N PHE A 61 -1.59 -0.81 -0.20
CA PHE A 61 -1.44 -0.87 1.25
C PHE A 61 -2.53 -0.06 1.94
N VAL A 62 -2.91 -0.45 3.16
CA VAL A 62 -3.60 0.44 4.10
C VAL A 62 -2.57 1.16 4.94
N SER A 63 -2.77 2.45 5.16
CA SER A 63 -2.05 3.20 6.19
C SER A 63 -2.74 2.97 7.54
N ASP A 64 -2.18 2.11 8.39
CA ASP A 64 -2.63 1.94 9.79
C ASP A 64 -1.56 2.48 10.75
N ALA A 65 -1.92 3.44 11.59
CA ALA A 65 -1.01 4.08 12.55
C ALA A 65 0.33 4.57 11.94
N GLY A 66 0.32 5.05 10.69
CA GLY A 66 1.52 5.49 9.98
C GLY A 66 2.41 4.35 9.48
N ARG A 67 1.94 3.09 9.55
CA ARG A 67 2.62 1.92 9.00
C ARG A 67 1.85 1.39 7.78
N PRO A 68 2.55 1.03 6.68
CA PRO A 68 1.92 0.38 5.55
C PRO A 68 1.60 -1.08 5.89
N VAL A 69 0.33 -1.45 5.79
CA VAL A 69 -0.15 -2.83 5.84
C VAL A 69 -0.46 -3.27 4.42
N SER A 70 0.26 -4.27 3.92
CA SER A 70 -0.01 -4.81 2.58
C SER A 70 -1.47 -5.24 2.50
N LEU A 71 -2.15 -4.97 1.38
CA LEU A 71 -3.46 -5.56 1.07
C LEU A 71 -3.32 -6.55 -0.06
N ILE A 72 -2.86 -6.08 -1.22
CA ILE A 72 -2.85 -6.87 -2.44
C ILE A 72 -1.90 -6.26 -3.48
N GLU A 73 -1.30 -7.13 -4.27
CA GLU A 73 -0.40 -6.79 -5.36
C GLU A 73 -0.99 -7.21 -6.70
N PHE A 74 -0.85 -6.37 -7.73
CA PHE A 74 -1.24 -6.71 -9.11
C PHE A 74 -0.05 -7.34 -9.84
N SER A 75 -0.03 -8.66 -9.99
CA SER A 75 1.17 -9.41 -10.38
C SER A 75 1.38 -9.51 -11.90
N ASP A 76 2.22 -8.65 -12.46
CA ASP A 76 2.64 -8.74 -13.87
C ASP A 76 3.41 -10.04 -14.18
N HIS A 77 4.18 -10.56 -13.22
CA HIS A 77 4.91 -11.83 -13.33
C HIS A 77 4.00 -13.04 -13.58
N ASN A 78 2.75 -12.98 -13.12
CA ASN A 78 1.79 -14.06 -13.28
C ASN A 78 0.56 -13.65 -14.08
N SER A 79 0.61 -12.50 -14.76
CA SER A 79 -0.47 -12.01 -15.61
C SER A 79 -0.08 -12.11 -17.08
N TYR A 80 -1.07 -12.35 -17.93
CA TYR A 80 -0.88 -12.65 -19.34
C TYR A 80 -1.89 -11.92 -20.21
N VAL A 81 -1.46 -11.47 -21.38
CA VAL A 81 -2.31 -10.87 -22.43
C VAL A 81 -2.10 -11.69 -23.69
N ASP A 82 -3.15 -12.35 -24.20
CA ASP A 82 -3.09 -13.28 -25.33
C ASP A 82 -1.93 -14.28 -25.21
N ASP A 83 -1.85 -14.94 -24.05
CA ASP A 83 -0.81 -15.90 -23.67
C ASP A 83 0.63 -15.34 -23.55
N LEU A 84 0.83 -14.04 -23.78
CA LEU A 84 2.10 -13.35 -23.54
C LEU A 84 2.18 -12.87 -22.10
N ASN A 85 3.22 -13.25 -21.38
CA ASN A 85 3.43 -12.82 -20.00
C ASN A 85 3.76 -11.32 -19.96
N ILE A 86 3.08 -10.56 -19.12
CA ILE A 86 3.25 -9.09 -19.07
C ILE A 86 4.69 -8.73 -18.72
N TYR A 87 5.26 -9.36 -17.70
CA TYR A 87 6.61 -9.08 -17.24
C TYR A 87 7.68 -9.47 -18.28
N ALA A 88 7.57 -10.67 -18.86
CA ALA A 88 8.63 -11.21 -19.71
C ALA A 88 8.58 -10.73 -21.18
N ASN A 89 7.40 -10.36 -21.68
CA ASN A 89 7.18 -10.17 -23.11
C ASN A 89 6.88 -8.73 -23.53
N PHE A 90 6.72 -7.78 -22.59
CA PHE A 90 6.39 -6.39 -22.90
C PHE A 90 7.51 -5.45 -22.48
N THR A 91 7.77 -4.46 -23.34
CA THR A 91 8.50 -3.26 -22.94
C THR A 91 7.54 -2.28 -22.29
N VAL A 92 8.01 -1.53 -21.30
CA VAL A 92 7.14 -0.65 -20.51
C VAL A 92 7.79 0.69 -20.22
N LYS A 93 6.98 1.74 -20.27
CA LYS A 93 7.35 3.12 -19.91
C LYS A 93 6.30 3.68 -18.96
N THR A 94 6.74 4.40 -17.94
CA THR A 94 5.86 4.99 -16.92
C THR A 94 5.82 6.50 -17.04
N ARG A 95 4.66 7.09 -16.75
CA ARG A 95 4.48 8.55 -16.70
C ARG A 95 3.44 8.90 -15.66
N LEU A 96 3.74 9.90 -14.84
CA LEU A 96 2.79 10.53 -13.93
C LEU A 96 2.19 11.77 -14.61
N GLU A 97 0.88 11.80 -14.78
CA GLU A 97 0.13 12.91 -15.38
C GLU A 97 -1.09 13.21 -14.52
N GLU A 98 -1.27 14.47 -14.11
CA GLU A 98 -2.50 14.92 -13.43
C GLU A 98 -2.91 14.08 -12.19
N GLY A 99 -1.92 13.54 -11.47
CA GLY A 99 -2.17 12.69 -10.29
C GLY A 99 -2.50 11.23 -10.61
N VAL A 100 -2.38 10.82 -11.87
CA VAL A 100 -2.61 9.47 -12.36
C VAL A 100 -1.30 8.88 -12.89
N LEU A 101 -0.97 7.66 -12.43
CA LEU A 101 0.20 6.94 -12.93
C LEU A 101 -0.21 6.07 -14.12
N LYS A 102 0.42 6.28 -15.27
CA LYS A 102 0.19 5.51 -16.49
C LYS A 102 1.44 4.72 -16.84
N ALA A 103 1.27 3.43 -17.12
CA ALA A 103 2.31 2.53 -17.60
C ALA A 103 1.90 2.00 -18.98
N PHE A 104 2.72 2.29 -19.98
CA PHE A 104 2.47 1.96 -21.38
C PHE A 104 3.26 0.70 -21.73
N TYR A 105 2.57 -0.38 -22.05
CA TYR A 105 3.13 -1.68 -22.39
C TYR A 105 3.05 -1.92 -23.89
N ALA A 106 4.15 -2.40 -24.49
CA ALA A 106 4.22 -2.71 -25.91
C ALA A 106 4.99 -4.00 -26.19
N SER A 107 4.40 -4.83 -27.05
CA SER A 107 4.97 -6.04 -27.65
C SER A 107 4.54 -6.12 -29.13
N PRO A 108 5.19 -6.88 -30.02
CA PRO A 108 4.73 -7.04 -31.39
C PRO A 108 3.28 -7.54 -31.44
N GLY A 109 2.39 -6.77 -32.09
CA GLY A 109 0.98 -7.14 -32.28
C GLY A 109 0.02 -6.73 -31.15
N VAL A 110 0.52 -6.37 -29.97
CA VAL A 110 -0.34 -5.96 -28.84
C VAL A 110 0.30 -4.85 -28.00
N SER A 111 -0.50 -3.84 -27.68
CA SER A 111 -0.13 -2.78 -26.75
C SER A 111 -1.29 -2.46 -25.82
N PHE A 112 -0.98 -1.99 -24.63
CA PHE A 112 -1.98 -1.57 -23.66
C PHE A 112 -1.42 -0.54 -22.69
N VAL A 113 -2.33 0.17 -22.03
CA VAL A 113 -1.99 1.13 -20.97
C VAL A 113 -2.60 0.64 -19.67
N LYS A 114 -1.77 0.52 -18.64
CA LYS A 114 -2.19 0.32 -17.25
C LYS A 114 -2.25 1.69 -16.58
N ILE A 115 -3.39 2.04 -16.03
CA ILE A 115 -3.69 3.33 -15.41
C ILE A 115 -3.97 3.05 -13.93
N VAL A 116 -3.24 3.71 -13.03
CA VAL A 116 -3.38 3.57 -11.58
C VAL A 116 -3.89 4.89 -11.01
N GLU A 117 -5.14 4.88 -10.57
CA GLU A 117 -5.88 6.04 -10.09
C GLU A 117 -6.23 5.86 -8.61
N PRO A 118 -5.52 6.54 -7.69
CA PRO A 118 -5.90 6.56 -6.30
C PRO A 118 -7.13 7.46 -6.10
N GLY A 119 -8.17 6.91 -5.46
CA GLY A 119 -9.31 7.64 -4.94
C GLY A 119 -9.23 7.81 -3.42
N GLU A 120 -10.22 8.48 -2.83
CA GLU A 120 -10.25 8.73 -1.38
C GLU A 120 -10.33 7.45 -0.54
N SER A 121 -11.07 6.44 -1.03
CA SER A 121 -11.37 5.19 -0.30
C SER A 121 -11.10 3.92 -1.09
N HIS A 122 -10.59 4.06 -2.32
CA HIS A 122 -10.29 2.94 -3.19
C HIS A 122 -9.14 3.29 -4.13
N VAL A 123 -8.57 2.29 -4.77
CA VAL A 123 -7.64 2.45 -5.88
C VAL A 123 -8.20 1.73 -7.08
N ALA A 124 -8.29 2.43 -8.20
CA ALA A 124 -8.65 1.83 -9.48
C ALA A 124 -7.38 1.51 -10.28
N VAL A 125 -7.29 0.29 -10.77
CA VAL A 125 -6.29 -0.14 -11.75
C VAL A 125 -7.02 -0.52 -13.03
N THR A 126 -6.81 0.27 -14.08
CA THR A 126 -7.47 0.09 -15.37
C THR A 126 -6.47 -0.30 -16.44
N TYR A 127 -6.76 -1.37 -17.17
CA TYR A 127 -6.04 -1.85 -18.34
C TYR A 127 -6.86 -1.48 -19.57
N VAL A 128 -6.25 -0.76 -20.51
CA VAL A 128 -6.85 -0.36 -21.79
C VAL A 128 -6.00 -0.95 -22.91
N PHE A 129 -6.55 -1.94 -23.61
CA PHE A 129 -5.89 -2.69 -24.67
C PHE A 129 -6.16 -2.07 -26.04
N SER A 130 -5.22 -2.22 -26.96
CA SER A 130 -5.37 -1.74 -28.36
C SER A 130 -6.49 -2.41 -29.16
N HIS A 131 -6.96 -3.57 -28.72
CA HIS A 131 -8.02 -4.38 -29.30
C HIS A 131 -8.54 -5.37 -28.26
N ASN A 132 -9.53 -6.18 -28.61
CA ASN A 132 -10.10 -7.17 -27.68
C ASN A 132 -9.11 -8.33 -27.48
N VAL A 133 -8.70 -8.56 -26.23
CA VAL A 133 -7.69 -9.55 -25.86
C VAL A 133 -8.23 -10.54 -24.84
N THR A 134 -7.59 -11.70 -24.72
CA THR A 134 -7.72 -12.59 -23.56
C THR A 134 -6.74 -12.13 -22.50
N PHE A 135 -7.25 -11.62 -21.38
CA PHE A 135 -6.45 -11.09 -20.29
C PHE A 135 -6.60 -11.95 -19.03
N LEU A 136 -5.49 -12.52 -18.58
CA LEU A 136 -5.38 -13.17 -17.28
C LEU A 136 -4.67 -12.22 -16.32
N LEU A 137 -5.42 -11.68 -15.35
CA LEU A 137 -4.87 -10.89 -14.25
C LEU A 137 -4.70 -11.77 -13.01
N THR A 138 -3.50 -11.81 -12.45
CA THR A 138 -3.26 -12.42 -11.14
C THR A 138 -2.99 -11.35 -10.10
N LEU A 139 -3.80 -11.38 -9.04
CA LEU A 139 -3.59 -10.63 -7.81
C LEU A 139 -2.89 -11.53 -6.80
N TRP A 140 -1.85 -11.01 -6.16
CA TRP A 140 -0.98 -11.78 -5.27
C TRP A 140 -0.84 -11.12 -3.90
N ARG A 141 -0.63 -11.96 -2.89
CA ARG A 141 -0.20 -11.59 -1.53
C ARG A 141 0.51 -12.80 -0.96
N TRP A 142 1.41 -12.62 0.02
CA TRP A 142 1.94 -13.73 0.82
C TRP A 142 0.83 -14.65 1.33
N TYR A 143 -0.08 -14.14 2.18
CA TYR A 143 -1.23 -14.92 2.67
C TYR A 143 -2.47 -14.05 2.90
N PHE A 144 -3.59 -14.44 2.31
CA PHE A 144 -4.93 -13.98 2.66
C PHE A 144 -5.45 -14.76 3.88
N MET A 145 -6.21 -14.09 4.73
CA MET A 145 -7.00 -14.77 5.76
C MET A 145 -8.26 -15.40 5.14
N SER A 146 -8.89 -14.71 4.19
CA SER A 146 -9.97 -15.29 3.39
C SER A 146 -10.09 -14.63 2.01
N VAL A 147 -10.63 -15.39 1.05
CA VAL A 147 -11.07 -14.88 -0.24
C VAL A 147 -12.44 -15.50 -0.57
N GLY A 148 -13.47 -14.66 -0.63
CA GLY A 148 -14.86 -15.09 -0.72
C GLY A 148 -15.20 -16.07 0.41
N PRO A 149 -15.71 -17.28 0.12
CA PRO A 149 -16.01 -18.31 1.11
C PRO A 149 -14.79 -19.12 1.57
N PHE A 150 -13.60 -18.90 1.00
CA PHE A 150 -12.43 -19.73 1.26
C PHE A 150 -11.52 -19.14 2.34
N THR A 151 -11.12 -19.96 3.30
CA THR A 151 -10.22 -19.59 4.43
C THR A 151 -9.02 -20.54 4.55
N MET A 152 -9.00 -21.62 3.77
CA MET A 152 -7.97 -22.65 3.80
C MET A 152 -7.24 -22.69 2.46
N PRO A 153 -5.96 -23.10 2.44
CA PRO A 153 -5.19 -23.21 1.21
C PRO A 153 -5.86 -24.19 0.25
N VAL A 154 -6.36 -23.66 -0.86
CA VAL A 154 -7.12 -24.43 -1.84
C VAL A 154 -6.96 -23.81 -3.21
N THR A 155 -7.01 -24.64 -4.25
CA THR A 155 -7.17 -24.19 -5.63
C THR A 155 -8.59 -24.50 -6.08
N ARG A 156 -9.43 -23.47 -6.16
CA ARG A 156 -10.85 -23.60 -6.55
C ARG A 156 -11.31 -22.45 -7.42
N LYS A 157 -12.23 -22.78 -8.31
CA LYS A 157 -12.99 -21.78 -9.06
C LYS A 157 -14.00 -21.11 -8.13
N LEU A 158 -14.17 -19.81 -8.30
CA LEU A 158 -15.29 -19.04 -7.78
C LEU A 158 -16.25 -18.76 -8.92
N GLU A 159 -17.54 -18.70 -8.60
CA GLU A 159 -18.53 -18.16 -9.52
C GLU A 159 -18.15 -16.71 -9.88
N PRO A 160 -18.11 -16.36 -11.17
CA PRO A 160 -17.83 -15.00 -11.60
C PRO A 160 -18.79 -14.00 -10.96
N SER A 161 -18.22 -12.94 -10.40
CA SER A 161 -18.95 -11.89 -9.70
C SER A 161 -18.28 -10.56 -9.99
N SER A 162 -19.07 -9.49 -10.05
CA SER A 162 -18.55 -8.12 -10.16
C SER A 162 -17.89 -7.65 -8.87
N SER A 163 -18.01 -8.42 -7.78
CA SER A 163 -17.32 -8.15 -6.53
C SER A 163 -16.77 -9.41 -5.85
N ILE A 164 -15.57 -9.29 -5.28
CA ILE A 164 -14.94 -10.35 -4.51
C ILE A 164 -14.44 -9.76 -3.20
N ASN A 165 -14.95 -10.28 -2.08
CA ASN A 165 -14.47 -9.88 -0.76
C ASN A 165 -13.23 -10.69 -0.39
N PHE A 166 -12.28 -10.05 0.29
CA PHE A 166 -11.12 -10.72 0.85
C PHE A 166 -10.74 -10.08 2.18
N SER A 167 -10.03 -10.82 3.01
CA SER A 167 -9.51 -10.32 4.28
C SER A 167 -8.06 -10.70 4.49
N VAL A 168 -7.36 -9.85 5.24
CA VAL A 168 -5.96 -10.07 5.64
C VAL A 168 -5.82 -9.84 7.13
N ALA A 169 -4.96 -10.62 7.78
CA ALA A 169 -4.61 -10.46 9.17
C ALA A 169 -3.15 -10.02 9.28
N GLU A 170 -2.92 -8.89 9.95
CA GLU A 170 -1.59 -8.32 10.13
C GLU A 170 -1.52 -7.67 11.52
N SER A 171 -0.48 -7.98 12.31
CA SER A 171 -0.24 -7.37 13.63
C SER A 171 -1.45 -7.42 14.59
N GLY A 172 -2.22 -8.52 14.60
CA GLY A 172 -3.38 -8.69 15.48
C GLY A 172 -4.62 -7.89 15.06
N ARG A 173 -4.67 -7.42 13.81
CA ARG A 173 -5.82 -6.73 13.21
C ARG A 173 -6.27 -7.45 11.96
N ILE A 174 -7.57 -7.38 11.69
CA ILE A 174 -8.19 -7.93 10.49
C ILE A 174 -8.65 -6.76 9.62
N TYR A 175 -8.22 -6.78 8.37
CA TYR A 175 -8.60 -5.80 7.36
C TYR A 175 -9.45 -6.51 6.31
N SER A 176 -10.69 -6.05 6.16
CA SER A 176 -11.63 -6.55 5.16
C SER A 176 -11.66 -5.59 3.99
N ALA A 177 -11.47 -6.11 2.79
CA ALA A 177 -11.43 -5.36 1.55
C ALA A 177 -12.27 -6.04 0.47
N GLN A 178 -12.56 -5.29 -0.57
CA GLN A 178 -13.38 -5.73 -1.69
C GLN A 178 -12.71 -5.35 -3.01
N LEU A 179 -12.69 -6.30 -3.93
CA LEU A 179 -12.42 -6.09 -5.34
C LEU A 179 -13.75 -5.76 -6.04
N LEU A 180 -13.78 -4.69 -6.83
CA LEU A 180 -14.87 -4.38 -7.74
C LEU A 180 -14.33 -4.52 -9.17
N LEU A 181 -15.01 -5.33 -9.98
CA LEU A 181 -14.52 -5.81 -11.26
C LEU A 181 -15.43 -5.34 -12.39
N GLU A 182 -14.85 -4.71 -13.40
CA GLU A 182 -15.57 -4.26 -14.60
C GLU A 182 -14.69 -4.48 -15.84
N PRO A 183 -15.10 -5.26 -16.84
CA PRO A 183 -16.35 -6.03 -16.90
C PRO A 183 -16.34 -7.23 -15.93
N LEU A 184 -17.43 -7.98 -15.91
CA LEU A 184 -17.50 -9.25 -15.20
C LEU A 184 -16.41 -10.19 -15.75
N PRO A 185 -15.54 -10.79 -14.90
CA PRO A 185 -14.58 -11.79 -15.37
C PRO A 185 -15.30 -13.02 -15.94
N GLU A 186 -14.70 -13.70 -16.91
CA GLU A 186 -15.20 -14.98 -17.42
C GLU A 186 -14.93 -16.11 -16.42
N ASN A 187 -13.78 -16.06 -15.75
CA ASN A 187 -13.37 -17.05 -14.77
C ASN A 187 -12.67 -16.37 -13.59
N VAL A 188 -12.92 -16.89 -12.40
CA VAL A 188 -12.23 -16.50 -11.17
C VAL A 188 -11.68 -17.76 -10.52
N THR A 189 -10.39 -17.78 -10.23
CA THR A 189 -9.73 -18.88 -9.51
C THR A 189 -9.00 -18.33 -8.30
N VAL A 190 -9.27 -18.92 -7.14
CA VAL A 190 -8.50 -18.67 -5.93
C VAL A 190 -7.55 -19.84 -5.75
N SER A 191 -6.28 -19.53 -5.46
CA SER A 191 -5.26 -20.54 -5.19
C SER A 191 -4.47 -20.22 -3.92
N GLY A 192 -4.01 -21.28 -3.26
CA GLY A 192 -3.17 -21.22 -2.09
C GLY A 192 -2.01 -22.21 -2.17
N VAL A 193 -0.98 -21.94 -1.40
CA VAL A 193 0.14 -22.86 -1.11
C VAL A 193 -0.05 -23.44 0.29
N HIS A 194 0.84 -24.34 0.74
CA HIS A 194 0.69 -25.04 2.02
C HIS A 194 0.28 -24.13 3.19
N ASP A 195 0.83 -22.91 3.28
CA ASP A 195 0.64 -22.02 4.42
C ASP A 195 -0.56 -21.07 4.30
N GLY A 196 -1.26 -21.04 3.16
CA GLY A 196 -2.45 -20.21 2.99
C GLY A 196 -2.79 -19.85 1.55
N LEU A 197 -3.93 -19.17 1.41
CA LEU A 197 -4.36 -18.56 0.15
C LEU A 197 -3.42 -17.43 -0.24
N ASN A 198 -2.96 -17.36 -1.49
CA ASN A 198 -1.96 -16.35 -1.89
C ASN A 198 -2.22 -15.72 -3.27
N LYS A 199 -3.19 -16.25 -4.04
CA LYS A 199 -3.45 -15.82 -5.41
C LYS A 199 -4.94 -15.76 -5.73
N ILE A 200 -5.33 -14.70 -6.42
CA ILE A 200 -6.64 -14.56 -7.06
C ILE A 200 -6.39 -14.30 -8.55
N SER A 201 -6.77 -15.24 -9.40
CA SER A 201 -6.63 -15.14 -10.85
C SER A 201 -7.97 -14.85 -11.50
N LEU A 202 -8.01 -13.83 -12.34
CA LEU A 202 -9.19 -13.30 -13.01
C LEU A 202 -8.96 -13.34 -14.52
N SER A 203 -9.83 -13.99 -15.26
CA SER A 203 -9.77 -14.03 -16.73
C SER A 203 -10.83 -13.12 -17.33
N PHE A 204 -10.46 -12.33 -18.32
CA PHE A 204 -11.32 -11.41 -19.04
C PHE A 204 -11.13 -11.57 -20.54
N LYS A 205 -12.17 -11.24 -21.29
CA LYS A 205 -12.10 -11.03 -22.74
C LYS A 205 -12.67 -9.66 -23.07
N ALA A 206 -11.82 -8.64 -23.06
CA ALA A 206 -12.25 -7.26 -23.20
C ALA A 206 -11.14 -6.34 -23.70
N GLU A 207 -11.54 -5.19 -24.26
CA GLU A 207 -10.65 -4.08 -24.63
C GLU A 207 -10.29 -3.19 -23.43
N LYS A 208 -11.11 -3.22 -22.38
CA LYS A 208 -10.90 -2.43 -21.17
C LYS A 208 -11.29 -3.25 -19.95
N VAL A 209 -10.42 -3.29 -18.95
CA VAL A 209 -10.64 -3.96 -17.66
C VAL A 209 -10.28 -3.01 -16.55
N THR A 210 -11.16 -2.81 -15.58
CA THR A 210 -10.96 -1.98 -14.39
C THR A 210 -11.19 -2.82 -13.16
N VAL A 211 -10.21 -2.80 -12.27
CA VAL A 211 -10.25 -3.48 -10.97
C VAL A 211 -10.07 -2.42 -9.90
N LYS A 212 -11.07 -2.25 -9.04
CA LYS A 212 -10.99 -1.34 -7.88
C LYS A 212 -10.76 -2.12 -6.61
N VAL A 213 -9.78 -1.72 -5.81
CA VAL A 213 -9.54 -2.24 -4.46
C VAL A 213 -10.09 -1.24 -3.47
N LYS A 214 -11.11 -1.64 -2.70
CA LYS A 214 -11.76 -0.80 -1.69
C LYS A 214 -11.58 -1.40 -0.31
N LEU A 215 -11.14 -0.61 0.66
CA LEU A 215 -11.16 -1.01 2.07
C LEU A 215 -12.59 -0.92 2.60
N VAL A 216 -13.09 -2.00 3.20
CA VAL A 216 -14.44 -2.04 3.78
C VAL A 216 -14.40 -1.74 5.28
N SER A 217 -13.47 -2.37 6.01
CA SER A 217 -13.33 -2.17 7.45
C SER A 217 -11.99 -2.65 7.98
N SER A 218 -11.56 -2.10 9.11
CA SER A 218 -10.44 -2.60 9.92
C SER A 218 -10.91 -2.80 11.36
N HIS A 219 -10.71 -4.00 11.92
CA HIS A 219 -11.07 -4.32 13.30
C HIS A 219 -9.89 -4.93 14.05
N SER A 220 -9.70 -4.51 15.30
CA SER A 220 -8.75 -5.17 16.21
C SER A 220 -9.30 -6.53 16.64
N SER A 221 -8.49 -7.59 16.54
CA SER A 221 -8.88 -8.93 16.98
C SER A 221 -8.51 -9.21 18.44
N SER A 222 -7.94 -8.25 19.18
CA SER A 222 -7.53 -8.44 20.58
C SER A 222 -8.54 -7.87 21.57
N VAL A 223 -9.02 -8.72 22.48
CA VAL A 223 -9.87 -8.38 23.64
C VAL A 223 -9.08 -7.69 24.78
N PHE A 224 -7.76 -7.57 24.65
CA PHE A 224 -6.94 -6.85 25.62
C PHE A 224 -7.02 -5.34 25.34
N PHE A 225 -7.61 -4.61 26.29
CA PHE A 225 -7.54 -3.15 26.43
C PHE A 225 -6.08 -2.73 26.69
N ALA A 226 -5.20 -2.89 25.71
CA ALA A 226 -4.10 -1.96 25.56
C ALA A 226 -4.73 -0.73 24.92
N VAL A 227 -4.73 0.40 25.65
CA VAL A 227 -4.92 1.70 25.01
C VAL A 227 -3.88 1.73 23.88
N ASP A 228 -4.33 1.65 22.63
CA ASP A 228 -3.43 1.59 21.48
C ASP A 228 -2.89 3.00 21.23
N VAL A 229 -1.96 3.42 22.09
CA VAL A 229 -1.38 4.75 22.04
C VAL A 229 -0.50 4.90 20.79
N ARG A 230 -0.15 3.80 20.10
CA ARG A 230 0.67 3.79 18.88
C ARG A 230 -0.05 4.45 17.69
N GLU A 231 -1.37 4.63 17.76
CA GLU A 231 -2.20 5.12 16.66
C GLU A 231 -2.29 6.65 16.55
N SER A 232 -1.91 7.39 17.59
CA SER A 232 -2.07 8.84 17.57
C SER A 232 -0.89 9.50 16.86
N LYS A 233 -1.13 10.17 15.72
CA LYS A 233 -0.15 11.07 15.09
C LYS A 233 0.35 12.18 16.03
N ILE A 234 -0.34 12.39 17.15
CA ILE A 234 -0.04 13.37 18.20
C ILE A 234 0.87 12.76 19.29
N LEU A 235 1.05 11.43 19.32
CA LEU A 235 1.89 10.74 20.30
C LEU A 235 3.34 11.23 20.26
N TYR A 236 3.93 11.29 19.06
CA TYR A 236 5.33 11.73 18.89
C TYR A 236 5.53 13.17 19.40
N PRO A 237 4.69 14.16 19.01
CA PRO A 237 4.70 15.48 19.62
C PRO A 237 4.58 15.47 21.15
N VAL A 238 3.65 14.69 21.71
CA VAL A 238 3.41 14.64 23.15
C VAL A 238 4.60 14.07 23.90
N ILE A 239 5.18 12.95 23.44
CA ILE A 239 6.37 12.34 24.03
C ILE A 239 7.56 13.31 23.93
N ALA A 240 7.74 13.96 22.78
CA ALA A 240 8.85 14.90 22.58
C ALA A 240 8.76 16.10 23.54
N VAL A 241 7.57 16.68 23.73
CA VAL A 241 7.35 17.78 24.67
C VAL A 241 7.57 17.31 26.12
N ALA A 242 7.04 16.13 26.49
CA ALA A 242 7.20 15.59 27.84
C ALA A 242 8.67 15.28 28.16
N ALA A 243 9.36 14.56 27.29
CA ALA A 243 10.78 14.21 27.45
C ALA A 243 11.67 15.47 27.48
N SER A 244 11.39 16.44 26.63
CA SER A 244 12.11 17.73 26.62
C SER A 244 11.91 18.52 27.91
N SER A 245 10.69 18.51 28.45
CA SER A 245 10.39 19.17 29.73
C SER A 245 11.13 18.50 30.89
N VAL A 246 11.15 17.17 30.93
CA VAL A 246 11.90 16.38 31.93
C VAL A 246 13.40 16.63 31.82
N TYR A 247 13.95 16.65 30.60
CA TYR A 247 15.36 16.93 30.35
C TYR A 247 15.77 18.31 30.89
N LEU A 248 15.02 19.37 30.55
CA LEU A 248 15.31 20.73 31.01
C LEU A 248 15.19 20.84 32.54
N TRP A 249 14.22 20.15 33.15
CA TRP A 249 14.07 20.11 34.60
C TRP A 249 15.24 19.43 35.30
N LEU A 250 15.63 18.23 34.86
CA LEU A 250 16.78 17.49 35.40
C LEU A 250 18.07 18.30 35.28
N LYS A 251 18.29 18.95 34.13
CA LYS A 251 19.47 19.78 33.90
C LYS A 251 19.54 20.97 34.86
N ARG A 252 18.42 21.64 35.11
CA ARG A 252 18.33 22.74 36.10
C ARG A 252 18.59 22.23 37.52
N ALA A 253 18.00 21.09 37.89
CA ALA A 253 18.17 20.50 39.21
C ALA A 253 19.63 20.08 39.49
N LEU A 254 20.33 19.54 38.48
CA LEU A 254 21.75 19.16 38.60
C LEU A 254 22.67 20.38 38.65
N LYS A 255 22.42 21.42 37.84
CA LYS A 255 23.21 22.66 37.86
C LYS A 255 23.08 23.42 39.18
N GLY A 256 21.90 23.36 39.83
CA GLY A 256 21.67 23.96 41.14
C GLY A 256 22.37 23.23 42.30
N ARG A 257 22.78 21.97 42.14
CA ARG A 257 23.51 21.20 43.16
C ARG A 257 25.02 21.41 43.13
N CYS A 258 25.60 21.83 42.00
CA CYS A 258 27.04 22.10 41.88
C CYS A 258 27.48 23.49 42.36
N CYS A 259 26.55 24.35 42.80
CA CYS A 259 26.86 25.69 43.33
C CYS A 259 26.73 25.78 44.86
N CYS A 260 26.66 24.64 45.57
CA CYS A 260 26.56 24.56 47.02
C CYS A 260 27.79 23.91 47.68
N GLU A 261 28.98 24.08 47.09
CA GLU A 261 30.28 23.85 47.74
C GLU A 261 31.05 25.18 47.82
#